data_AF-A0AA38NCY6-F1
#
_entry.id   AF-A0AA38NCY6-F1
#
_cell.length_a   1.000
_cell.length_b   1.000
_cell.length_c   1.000
_cell.angle_alpha   90.00
_cell.angle_beta   90.00
_cell.angle_gamma   90.00
#
_symmetry.space_group_name_H-M   'P 1'
#
loop_
_entity.id
_entity.type
_entity.pdbx_description
1 polymer ?
#
loop_
_entity_poly.entity_id
_entity_poly.type
_entity_poly.pdbx_seq_one_letter_code
_entity_poly.pdbx_strand_id
1 'polypeptide(L)'
;MASDGDQIIENLRALSEPANANSDIQSLLIRSSALVSCLKSLNRAANTATKTKKDETTAARQEMDQSHLGLQNLLYEKRHLEREIEKCRQFASVYQDIPLYTLEEFQGLAPEEARTSEVLEDDHQLMLNRLSFELAERQRLDLKRRELLQAKEELLKQSKANTNTLDGVKGHIDALVKTASEIQKKVDELIQPLPVPENSTAMTIS
;
A
#
# COMPACT_ATOMS: atom_id res chain seq x y z
N MET A 1 -5.24 60.59 -47.71
CA MET A 1 -5.28 60.29 -49.15
C MET A 1 -6.65 59.70 -49.41
N ALA A 2 -7.46 60.30 -50.30
CA ALA A 2 -8.79 59.79 -50.61
C ALA A 2 -8.66 58.37 -51.21
N SER A 3 -9.54 57.44 -50.82
CA SER A 3 -9.53 56.08 -51.37
C SER A 3 -9.86 56.13 -52.86
N ASP A 4 -9.34 55.21 -53.68
CA ASP A 4 -9.69 55.12 -55.10
C ASP A 4 -11.21 55.05 -55.32
N GLY A 5 -11.94 54.46 -54.38
CA GLY A 5 -13.40 54.45 -54.37
C GLY A 5 -14.03 55.83 -54.14
N ASP A 6 -13.45 56.62 -53.23
CA ASP A 6 -13.90 57.99 -52.94
C ASP A 6 -13.72 58.89 -54.16
N GLN A 7 -12.61 58.72 -54.88
CA GLN A 7 -12.34 59.46 -56.11
C GLN A 7 -13.33 59.11 -57.23
N ILE A 8 -13.71 57.83 -57.37
CA ILE A 8 -14.72 57.38 -58.34
C ILE A 8 -16.11 57.96 -57.98
N ILE A 9 -16.47 57.98 -56.70
CA ILE A 9 -17.74 58.53 -56.21
C ILE A 9 -17.78 60.05 -56.41
N GLU A 10 -16.69 60.75 -56.12
CA GLU A 10 -16.57 62.19 -56.35
C GLU A 10 -16.66 62.54 -57.84
N ASN A 11 -16.03 61.74 -58.71
CA ASN A 11 -16.15 61.89 -60.16
C ASN A 11 -17.57 61.61 -60.66
N LEU A 12 -18.28 60.64 -60.09
CA LEU A 12 -19.70 60.39 -60.40
C LEU A 12 -20.58 61.56 -59.94
N ARG A 13 -20.30 62.14 -58.77
CA ARG A 13 -21.00 63.32 -58.25
C ARG A 13 -20.76 64.55 -59.13
N ALA A 14 -19.53 64.78 -59.58
CA ALA A 14 -19.20 65.88 -60.49
C ALA A 14 -19.96 65.79 -61.83
N LEU A 15 -20.26 64.58 -62.32
CA LEU A 15 -21.09 64.40 -63.51
C LEU A 15 -22.56 64.77 -63.32
N SER A 16 -23.04 64.81 -62.07
CA SER A 16 -24.42 65.22 -61.74
C SER A 16 -24.57 66.72 -61.52
N GLU A 17 -23.50 67.50 -61.58
CA GLU A 17 -23.53 68.94 -61.38
C GLU A 17 -24.21 69.68 -62.55
N PRO A 18 -24.94 70.78 -62.28
CA PRO A 18 -25.72 71.50 -63.30
C PRO A 18 -24.86 72.10 -64.43
N ALA A 19 -23.55 72.24 -64.22
CA ALA A 19 -22.59 72.67 -65.25
C ALA A 19 -22.55 71.74 -66.47
N ASN A 20 -22.93 70.46 -66.31
CA ASN A 20 -22.94 69.46 -67.38
C ASN A 20 -24.30 69.35 -68.10
N ALA A 21 -25.29 70.20 -67.78
CA ALA A 21 -26.63 70.13 -68.35
C ALA A 21 -26.70 70.37 -69.87
N ASN A 22 -25.70 71.06 -70.45
CA ASN A 22 -25.59 71.33 -71.88
C ASN A 22 -24.61 70.38 -72.61
N SER A 23 -24.04 69.40 -71.91
CA SER A 23 -23.09 68.44 -72.48
C SER A 23 -23.80 67.37 -73.31
N ASP A 24 -23.12 66.81 -74.31
CA ASP A 24 -23.64 65.72 -75.13
C ASP A 24 -24.00 64.50 -74.26
N ILE A 25 -25.27 64.06 -74.34
CA ILE A 25 -25.84 62.99 -73.53
C ILE A 25 -25.07 61.68 -73.73
N GLN A 26 -24.60 61.39 -74.95
CA GLN A 26 -23.85 60.17 -75.23
C GLN A 26 -22.50 60.15 -74.50
N SER A 27 -21.80 61.29 -74.49
CA SER A 27 -20.53 61.44 -73.76
C SER A 27 -20.69 61.23 -72.23
N LEU A 28 -21.80 61.73 -71.65
CA LEU A 28 -22.11 61.56 -70.23
C LEU A 28 -22.45 60.11 -69.88
N LEU A 29 -23.20 59.41 -70.75
CA LEU A 29 -23.50 57.99 -70.57
C LEU A 29 -22.24 57.12 -70.63
N ILE A 30 -21.33 57.40 -71.55
CA ILE A 30 -20.06 56.67 -71.66
C ILE A 30 -19.21 56.90 -70.40
N ARG A 31 -19.08 58.14 -69.93
CA ARG A 31 -18.28 58.45 -68.74
C ARG A 31 -18.87 57.88 -67.44
N SER A 32 -20.19 57.97 -67.27
CA SER A 32 -20.87 57.40 -66.10
C SER A 32 -20.83 55.87 -66.09
N SER A 33 -21.05 55.21 -67.24
CA SER A 33 -20.96 53.75 -67.34
C SER A 33 -19.55 53.22 -67.09
N ALA A 34 -18.51 53.95 -67.52
CA ALA A 34 -17.12 53.64 -67.20
C ALA A 34 -16.84 53.72 -65.69
N LEU A 35 -17.25 54.81 -65.03
CA LEU A 35 -17.08 54.98 -63.58
C LEU A 35 -17.86 53.94 -62.77
N VAL A 36 -19.10 53.61 -63.17
CA VAL A 36 -19.88 52.52 -62.55
C VAL A 36 -19.20 51.17 -62.75
N SER A 37 -18.57 50.94 -63.89
CA SER A 37 -17.81 49.70 -64.15
C SER A 37 -16.58 49.60 -63.26
N CYS A 38 -15.85 50.71 -63.04
CA CYS A 38 -14.76 50.80 -62.08
C CYS A 38 -15.23 50.58 -60.63
N LEU A 39 -16.38 51.14 -60.24
CA LEU A 39 -16.95 50.91 -58.91
C LEU A 39 -17.32 49.43 -58.70
N LYS A 40 -17.91 48.80 -59.71
CA LYS A 40 -18.24 47.36 -59.68
C LYS A 40 -16.99 46.49 -59.62
N SER A 41 -15.90 46.84 -60.30
CA SER A 41 -14.64 46.09 -60.20
C SER A 41 -14.02 46.24 -58.81
N LEU A 42 -14.02 47.44 -58.24
CA LEU A 42 -13.53 47.70 -56.89
C LEU A 42 -14.34 46.94 -55.84
N ASN A 43 -15.68 46.92 -55.96
CA ASN A 43 -16.55 46.15 -55.08
C ASN A 43 -16.25 44.64 -55.15
N ARG A 44 -16.09 44.08 -56.36
CA ARG A 44 -15.68 42.67 -56.53
C ARG A 44 -14.32 42.40 -55.90
N ALA A 45 -13.35 43.29 -56.09
CA ALA A 45 -12.02 43.15 -55.49
C ALA A 45 -12.09 43.15 -53.95
N ALA A 46 -12.88 44.07 -53.36
CA ALA A 46 -13.08 44.13 -51.91
C ALA A 46 -13.77 42.86 -51.36
N ASN A 47 -14.79 42.35 -52.05
CA ASN A 47 -15.47 41.11 -51.67
C ASN A 47 -14.53 39.90 -51.75
N THR A 48 -13.73 39.80 -52.82
CA THR A 48 -12.72 38.74 -52.97
C THR A 48 -11.68 38.83 -51.87
N ALA A 49 -11.14 40.01 -51.59
CA ALA A 49 -10.17 40.21 -50.50
C ALA A 49 -10.75 39.80 -49.14
N THR A 50 -12.00 40.18 -48.86
CA THR A 50 -12.71 39.79 -47.63
C THR A 50 -12.87 38.29 -47.53
N LYS A 51 -13.26 37.63 -48.64
CA LYS A 51 -13.40 36.17 -48.68
C LYS A 51 -12.06 35.49 -48.45
N THR A 52 -10.99 35.92 -49.11
CA THR A 52 -9.64 35.39 -48.91
C THR A 52 -9.20 35.51 -47.46
N LYS A 53 -9.41 36.66 -46.81
CA LYS A 53 -9.07 36.84 -45.38
C LYS A 53 -9.90 35.97 -44.45
N LYS A 54 -11.18 35.76 -44.78
CA LYS A 54 -12.04 34.83 -44.04
C LYS A 54 -11.53 33.39 -44.17
N ASP A 55 -11.16 32.97 -45.37
CA ASP A 55 -10.66 31.62 -45.65
C ASP A 55 -9.31 31.39 -44.94
N GLU A 56 -8.37 32.35 -45.03
CA GLU A 56 -7.09 32.33 -44.30
C GLU A 56 -7.29 32.20 -42.79
N THR A 57 -8.19 33.01 -42.21
CA THR A 57 -8.47 32.98 -40.76
C THR A 57 -9.11 31.65 -40.35
N THR A 58 -9.98 31.10 -41.20
CA THR A 58 -10.64 29.81 -40.94
C THR A 58 -9.64 28.66 -40.97
N ALA A 59 -8.71 28.67 -41.94
CA ALA A 59 -7.64 27.68 -42.03
C ALA A 59 -6.72 27.73 -40.80
N ALA A 60 -6.26 28.92 -40.40
CA ALA A 60 -5.44 29.09 -39.21
C ALA A 60 -6.16 28.64 -37.93
N ARG A 61 -7.46 28.93 -37.81
CA ARG A 61 -8.28 28.44 -36.69
C ARG A 61 -8.37 26.92 -36.67
N GLN A 62 -8.55 26.28 -37.83
CA GLN A 62 -8.64 24.82 -37.93
C GLN A 62 -7.33 24.15 -37.52
N GLU A 63 -6.19 24.70 -37.91
CA GLU A 63 -4.86 24.21 -37.51
C GLU A 63 -4.65 24.33 -35.98
N MET A 64 -5.05 25.46 -35.40
CA MET A 64 -5.04 25.67 -33.95
C MET A 64 -5.94 24.65 -33.23
N ASP A 65 -7.16 24.44 -33.71
CA ASP A 65 -8.12 23.50 -33.11
C ASP A 65 -7.59 22.06 -33.17
N GLN A 66 -6.94 21.67 -34.28
CA GLN A 66 -6.29 20.36 -34.42
C GLN A 66 -5.14 20.19 -33.43
N SER A 67 -4.29 21.21 -33.29
CA SER A 67 -3.18 21.20 -32.33
C SER A 67 -3.69 21.14 -30.89
N HIS A 68 -4.76 21.86 -30.58
CA HIS A 68 -5.40 21.83 -29.27
C HIS A 68 -5.97 20.43 -28.96
N LEU A 69 -6.60 19.77 -29.93
CA LEU A 69 -7.06 18.39 -29.77
C LEU A 69 -5.90 17.43 -29.49
N GLY A 70 -4.78 17.58 -30.20
CA GLY A 70 -3.56 16.80 -29.95
C GLY A 70 -3.03 16.99 -28.53
N LEU A 71 -3.00 18.24 -28.04
CA LEU A 71 -2.62 18.54 -26.66
C LEU A 71 -3.56 17.89 -25.64
N GLN A 72 -4.88 17.93 -25.86
CA GLN A 72 -5.85 17.30 -24.95
C GLN A 72 -5.65 15.78 -24.88
N ASN A 73 -5.36 15.12 -26.01
CA ASN A 73 -5.05 13.69 -26.04
C ASN A 73 -3.81 13.37 -25.20
N LEU A 74 -2.72 14.15 -25.36
CA LEU A 74 -1.49 13.97 -24.58
C LEU A 74 -1.71 14.24 -23.08
N LEU A 75 -2.50 15.25 -22.73
CA LEU A 75 -2.85 15.54 -21.34
C LEU A 75 -3.67 14.40 -20.72
N TYR A 76 -4.57 13.79 -21.49
CA TYR A 76 -5.31 12.62 -21.05
C TYR A 76 -4.37 11.43 -20.81
N GLU A 77 -3.49 11.13 -21.76
CA GLU A 77 -2.51 10.05 -21.64
C GLU A 77 -1.59 10.26 -20.43
N LYS A 78 -1.06 11.48 -20.25
CA LYS A 78 -0.26 11.84 -19.08
C LYS A 78 -1.01 11.54 -17.78
N ARG A 79 -2.25 12.02 -17.63
CA ARG A 79 -3.06 11.78 -16.42
C ARG A 79 -3.37 10.30 -16.21
N HIS A 80 -3.54 9.54 -17.29
CA HIS A 80 -3.73 8.10 -17.22
C HIS A 80 -2.47 7.42 -16.66
N LEU A 81 -1.30 7.72 -17.23
CA LEU A 81 -0.02 7.18 -16.78
C LEU A 81 0.29 7.58 -15.33
N GLU A 82 0.06 8.83 -14.93
CA GLU A 82 0.23 9.28 -13.54
C GLU A 82 -0.63 8.47 -12.58
N ARG A 83 -1.89 8.18 -12.93
CA ARG A 83 -2.77 7.33 -12.12
C ARG A 83 -2.29 5.88 -12.05
N GLU A 84 -1.81 5.31 -13.15
CA GLU A 84 -1.27 3.95 -13.15
C GLU A 84 0.03 3.87 -12.33
N ILE A 85 0.93 4.85 -12.44
CA ILE A 85 2.14 4.93 -11.62
C ILE A 85 1.77 4.99 -10.13
N GLU A 86 0.80 5.82 -9.77
CA GLU A 86 0.35 5.94 -8.39
C GLU A 86 -0.26 4.63 -7.87
N LYS A 87 -1.06 3.93 -8.67
CA LYS A 87 -1.56 2.58 -8.33
C LYS A 87 -0.41 1.60 -8.10
N CYS A 88 0.61 1.60 -8.96
CA CYS A 88 1.78 0.74 -8.80
C CYS A 88 2.58 1.09 -7.54
N ARG A 89 2.69 2.38 -7.18
CA ARG A 89 3.37 2.84 -5.97
C ARG A 89 2.62 2.49 -4.69
N GLN A 90 1.29 2.46 -4.75
CA GLN A 90 0.43 2.03 -3.63
C GLN A 90 0.48 0.52 -3.39
N PHE A 91 1.26 -0.24 -4.16
CA PHE A 91 1.54 -1.63 -3.87
C PHE A 91 2.32 -1.74 -2.54
N ALA A 92 1.58 -1.94 -1.45
CA ALA A 92 2.12 -2.29 -0.16
C ALA A 92 2.32 -3.81 -0.07
N SER A 93 3.57 -4.23 -0.05
CA SER A 93 3.93 -5.62 0.18
C SER A 93 4.03 -5.89 1.68
N VAL A 94 3.42 -6.99 2.14
CA VAL A 94 3.36 -7.41 3.55
C VAL A 94 4.73 -7.44 4.24
N TYR A 95 5.83 -7.64 3.50
CA TYR A 95 7.18 -7.71 4.10
C TYR A 95 7.63 -6.41 4.78
N GLN A 96 7.03 -5.26 4.43
CA GLN A 96 7.39 -3.97 5.03
C GLN A 96 6.95 -3.85 6.50
N ASP A 97 5.93 -4.62 6.92
CA ASP A 97 5.38 -4.59 8.28
C ASP A 97 5.93 -5.72 9.17
N ILE A 98 6.81 -6.57 8.64
CA ILE A 98 7.35 -7.70 9.40
C ILE A 98 8.47 -7.19 10.32
N PRO A 99 8.42 -7.47 11.64
CA PRO A 99 9.55 -7.22 12.50
C PRO A 99 10.69 -8.16 12.10
N LEU A 100 11.78 -7.58 11.61
CA LEU A 100 13.00 -8.27 11.21
C LEU A 100 14.11 -7.99 12.23
N TYR A 101 15.05 -8.92 12.36
CA TYR A 101 16.31 -8.65 13.03
C TYR A 101 16.99 -7.40 12.44
N THR A 102 17.67 -6.66 13.32
CA THR A 102 18.50 -5.53 12.92
C THR A 102 19.63 -5.97 12.00
N LEU A 103 20.24 -5.03 11.26
CA LEU A 103 21.36 -5.36 10.38
C LEU A 103 22.55 -5.95 11.14
N GLU A 104 22.82 -5.45 12.33
CA GLU A 104 23.89 -5.93 13.22
C GLU A 104 23.64 -7.38 13.66
N GLU A 105 22.40 -7.69 14.09
CA GLU A 105 22.01 -9.04 14.49
C GLU A 105 22.04 -10.02 13.30
N PHE A 106 21.58 -9.58 12.13
CA PHE A 106 21.66 -10.37 10.90
C PHE A 106 23.13 -10.66 10.54
N GLN A 107 24.00 -9.64 10.61
CA GLN A 107 25.44 -9.80 10.42
C GLN A 107 26.13 -10.60 11.55
N GLY A 108 25.50 -10.83 12.69
CA GLY A 108 26.02 -11.72 13.72
C GLY A 108 25.58 -13.17 13.51
N LEU A 109 24.32 -13.38 13.17
CA LEU A 109 23.61 -14.66 13.30
C LEU A 109 23.36 -15.39 11.98
N ALA A 110 23.31 -14.69 10.83
CA ALA A 110 22.96 -15.32 9.57
C ALA A 110 24.08 -16.25 9.05
N PRO A 111 23.82 -17.23 8.18
CA PRO A 111 24.89 -18.02 7.55
C PRO A 111 25.86 -17.15 6.74
N GLU A 112 27.12 -17.59 6.55
CA GLU A 112 28.11 -16.83 5.76
C GLU A 112 27.68 -16.67 4.31
N GLU A 113 26.97 -17.66 3.76
CA GLU A 113 26.45 -17.66 2.40
C GLU A 113 25.44 -16.52 2.16
N ALA A 114 24.75 -16.08 3.22
CA ALA A 114 23.78 -14.99 3.18
C ALA A 114 24.41 -13.60 3.40
N ARG A 115 25.73 -13.52 3.65
CA ARG A 115 26.45 -12.31 4.04
C ARG A 115 27.66 -11.99 3.18
N THR A 116 27.71 -12.55 1.98
CA THR A 116 28.74 -12.26 0.97
C THR A 116 28.78 -10.76 0.66
N SER A 117 29.96 -10.22 0.34
CA SER A 117 30.13 -8.79 0.05
C SER A 117 29.25 -8.31 -1.12
N GLU A 118 29.08 -9.13 -2.15
CA GLU A 118 28.18 -8.86 -3.28
C GLU A 118 26.71 -8.73 -2.86
N VAL A 119 26.29 -9.49 -1.84
CA VAL A 119 24.92 -9.44 -1.30
C VAL A 119 24.70 -8.22 -0.43
N LEU A 120 25.73 -7.78 0.30
CA LEU A 120 25.66 -6.61 1.18
C LEU A 120 25.65 -5.29 0.40
N GLU A 121 26.17 -5.29 -0.84
CA GLU A 121 26.15 -4.13 -1.73
C GLU A 121 24.81 -3.93 -2.47
N ASP A 122 24.05 -5.01 -2.69
CA ASP A 122 22.72 -4.96 -3.31
C ASP A 122 21.59 -4.98 -2.26
N ASP A 123 20.96 -3.81 -2.04
CA ASP A 123 19.85 -3.64 -1.09
C ASP A 123 18.71 -4.65 -1.28
N HIS A 124 18.39 -5.01 -2.52
CA HIS A 124 17.30 -5.95 -2.80
C HIS A 124 17.68 -7.38 -2.41
N GLN A 125 18.90 -7.81 -2.77
CA GLN A 125 19.41 -9.13 -2.37
C GLN A 125 19.60 -9.22 -0.86
N LEU A 126 20.07 -8.15 -0.23
CA LEU A 126 20.16 -8.05 1.22
C LEU A 126 18.78 -8.24 1.88
N MET A 127 17.74 -7.56 1.37
CA MET A 127 16.38 -7.72 1.91
C MET A 127 15.86 -9.14 1.74
N LEU A 128 16.06 -9.77 0.57
CA LEU A 128 15.66 -11.16 0.34
C LEU A 128 16.34 -12.13 1.32
N ASN A 129 17.64 -11.95 1.55
CA ASN A 129 18.39 -12.80 2.49
C ASN A 129 18.01 -12.56 3.95
N ARG A 130 17.67 -11.32 4.31
CA ARG A 130 17.10 -11.02 5.64
C ARG A 130 15.75 -11.71 5.85
N LEU A 131 14.89 -11.69 4.83
CA LEU A 131 13.58 -12.36 4.89
C LEU A 131 13.69 -13.89 4.93
N SER A 132 14.61 -14.48 4.16
CA SER A 132 14.84 -15.92 4.16
C SER A 132 15.41 -16.40 5.51
N PHE A 133 16.33 -15.63 6.09
CA PHE A 133 16.85 -15.88 7.43
C PHE A 133 15.76 -15.80 8.51
N GLU A 134 14.93 -14.75 8.49
CA GLU A 134 13.81 -14.61 9.43
C GLU A 134 12.84 -15.79 9.33
N LEU A 135 12.52 -16.24 8.11
CA LEU A 135 11.66 -17.40 7.89
C LEU A 135 12.27 -18.67 8.51
N ALA A 136 13.55 -18.92 8.26
CA ALA A 136 14.26 -20.08 8.80
C ALA A 136 14.31 -20.04 10.33
N GLU A 137 14.59 -18.89 10.93
CA GLU A 137 14.58 -18.72 12.39
C GLU A 137 13.20 -18.94 12.99
N ARG A 138 12.13 -18.40 12.38
CA ARG A 138 10.76 -18.63 12.86
C ARG A 138 10.38 -20.11 12.80
N GLN A 139 10.76 -20.82 11.73
CA GLN A 139 10.54 -22.25 11.61
C GLN A 139 11.30 -23.04 12.68
N ARG A 140 12.56 -22.68 12.94
CA ARG A 140 13.39 -23.30 13.98
C ARG A 140 12.80 -23.07 15.37
N LEU A 141 12.37 -21.85 15.68
CA LEU A 141 11.76 -21.49 16.96
C LEU A 141 10.41 -22.18 17.16
N ASP A 142 9.56 -22.27 16.12
CA ASP A 142 8.28 -22.98 16.22
C ASP A 142 8.49 -24.49 16.42
N LEU A 143 9.44 -25.10 15.70
CA LEU A 143 9.83 -26.49 15.95
C LEU A 143 10.28 -26.68 17.40
N LYS A 144 11.15 -25.80 17.91
CA LYS A 144 11.64 -25.90 19.28
C LYS A 144 10.53 -25.72 20.31
N ARG A 145 9.60 -24.81 20.06
CA ARG A 145 8.41 -24.60 20.89
C ARG A 145 7.56 -25.86 20.96
N ARG A 146 7.31 -26.53 19.82
CA ARG A 146 6.55 -27.80 19.80
C ARG A 146 7.24 -28.90 20.60
N GLU A 147 8.55 -29.07 20.43
CA GLU A 147 9.34 -30.03 21.21
C GLU A 147 9.24 -29.76 22.72
N LEU A 148 9.41 -28.50 23.14
CA LEU A 148 9.33 -28.11 24.55
C LEU A 148 7.93 -28.31 25.13
N LEU A 149 6.88 -28.07 24.33
CA LEU A 149 5.49 -28.34 24.75
C LEU A 149 5.25 -29.85 24.95
N GLN A 150 5.76 -30.69 24.05
CA GLN A 150 5.67 -32.15 24.20
C GLN A 150 6.45 -32.63 25.43
N ALA A 151 7.67 -32.15 25.63
CA ALA A 151 8.47 -32.50 26.80
C ALA A 151 7.80 -32.05 28.12
N LYS A 152 7.19 -30.86 28.13
CA LYS A 152 6.40 -30.36 29.27
C LYS A 152 5.21 -31.27 29.56
N GLU A 153 4.47 -31.68 28.53
CA GLU A 153 3.30 -32.56 28.70
C GLU A 153 3.70 -33.93 29.27
N GLU A 154 4.79 -34.51 28.76
CA GLU A 154 5.34 -35.78 29.26
C GLU A 154 5.80 -35.66 30.72
N LEU A 155 6.53 -34.58 31.07
CA LEU A 155 6.94 -34.34 32.46
C LEU A 155 5.73 -34.15 33.40
N LEU A 156 4.68 -33.46 32.97
CA LEU A 156 3.45 -33.32 33.75
C LEU A 156 2.77 -34.68 33.97
N LYS A 157 2.75 -35.53 32.95
CA LYS A 157 2.21 -36.90 33.06
C LYS A 157 3.04 -37.75 34.03
N GLN A 158 4.36 -37.69 33.96
CA GLN A 158 5.26 -38.37 34.89
C GLN A 158 5.10 -37.85 36.32
N SER A 159 5.03 -36.53 36.51
CA SER A 159 4.78 -35.92 37.81
C SER A 159 3.46 -36.39 38.42
N LYS A 160 2.39 -36.47 37.62
CA LYS A 160 1.08 -36.96 38.07
C LYS A 160 1.14 -38.45 38.42
N ALA A 161 1.83 -39.26 37.62
CA ALA A 161 2.03 -40.67 37.92
C ALA A 161 2.81 -40.88 39.24
N ASN A 162 3.89 -40.12 39.43
CA ASN A 162 4.69 -40.15 40.67
C ASN A 162 3.91 -39.66 41.89
N THR A 163 3.04 -38.67 41.73
CA THR A 163 2.16 -38.20 42.81
C THR A 163 1.18 -39.32 43.20
N ASN A 164 0.55 -39.96 42.22
CA ASN A 164 -0.36 -41.08 42.48
C ASN A 164 0.35 -42.27 43.16
N THR A 165 1.59 -42.58 42.78
CA THR A 165 2.36 -43.65 43.44
C THR A 165 2.77 -43.27 44.86
N LEU A 166 3.19 -42.03 45.10
CA LEU A 166 3.47 -41.51 46.44
C LEU A 166 2.23 -41.55 47.34
N ASP A 167 1.07 -41.14 46.83
CA ASP A 167 -0.19 -41.21 47.57
C ASP A 167 -0.56 -42.67 47.89
N GLY A 168 -0.34 -43.60 46.95
CA GLY A 168 -0.50 -45.04 47.18
C GLY A 168 0.43 -45.58 48.26
N VAL A 169 1.73 -45.26 48.20
CA VAL A 169 2.73 -45.66 49.21
C VAL A 169 2.37 -45.09 50.57
N LYS A 170 1.98 -43.81 50.65
CA LYS A 170 1.51 -43.18 51.88
C LYS A 170 0.33 -43.94 52.48
N GLY A 171 -0.66 -44.30 51.66
CA GLY A 171 -1.80 -45.10 52.10
C GLY A 171 -1.40 -46.47 52.67
N HIS A 172 -0.41 -47.14 52.06
CA HIS A 172 0.13 -48.40 52.59
C HIS A 172 0.90 -48.22 53.92
N ILE A 173 1.67 -47.13 54.06
CA ILE A 173 2.37 -46.80 55.31
C ILE A 173 1.35 -46.52 56.42
N ASP A 174 0.32 -45.73 56.15
CA ASP A 174 -0.73 -45.43 57.14
C ASP A 174 -1.45 -46.71 57.61
N ALA A 175 -1.73 -47.64 56.68
CA ALA A 175 -2.29 -48.94 57.00
C ALA A 175 -1.34 -49.82 57.83
N LEU A 176 -0.04 -49.82 57.52
CA LEU A 176 0.97 -50.54 58.28
C LEU A 176 1.11 -49.99 59.70
N VAL A 177 1.17 -48.66 59.86
CA VAL A 177 1.24 -47.99 61.18
C VAL A 177 0.01 -48.32 62.01
N LYS A 178 -1.19 -48.29 61.41
CA LYS A 178 -2.42 -48.70 62.09
C LYS A 178 -2.35 -50.15 62.57
N THR A 179 -1.93 -51.06 61.70
CA THR A 179 -1.81 -52.49 62.02
C THR A 179 -0.75 -52.73 63.10
N ALA A 180 0.41 -52.08 63.01
CA ALA A 180 1.47 -52.15 64.02
C ALA A 180 1.00 -51.60 65.38
N SER A 181 0.23 -50.51 65.39
CA SER A 181 -0.37 -49.96 66.62
C SER A 181 -1.39 -50.93 67.24
N GLU A 182 -2.21 -51.59 66.42
CA GLU A 182 -3.15 -52.62 66.88
C GLU A 182 -2.42 -53.85 67.46
N ILE A 183 -1.32 -54.29 66.81
CA ILE A 183 -0.47 -55.37 67.33
C ILE A 183 0.21 -54.94 68.63
N GLN A 184 0.75 -53.73 68.71
CA GLN A 184 1.39 -53.20 69.91
C GLN A 184 0.42 -53.21 71.09
N LYS A 185 -0.83 -52.75 70.90
CA LYS A 185 -1.87 -52.84 71.93
C LYS A 185 -2.11 -54.28 72.39
N LYS A 186 -2.18 -55.24 71.46
CA LYS A 186 -2.33 -56.67 71.81
C LYS A 186 -1.12 -57.23 72.55
N VAL A 187 0.10 -56.82 72.19
CA VAL A 187 1.33 -57.24 72.87
C VAL A 187 1.40 -56.64 74.27
N ASP A 188 1.06 -55.37 74.45
CA ASP A 188 0.98 -54.71 75.76
C ASP A 188 -0.09 -55.36 76.65
N GLU A 189 -1.19 -55.85 76.08
CA GLU A 189 -2.20 -56.67 76.80
C GLU A 189 -1.67 -58.07 77.19
N LEU A 190 -0.76 -58.65 76.40
CA LEU A 190 -0.18 -59.98 76.63
C LEU A 190 1.04 -59.97 77.55
N ILE A 191 1.78 -58.86 77.63
CA ILE A 191 2.86 -58.66 78.59
C ILE A 191 2.23 -58.23 79.93
N GLN A 192 1.81 -59.22 80.72
CA GLN A 192 1.52 -58.97 82.13
C GLN A 192 2.81 -58.56 82.87
N PRO A 193 2.76 -57.64 83.85
CA PRO A 193 3.90 -57.36 84.72
C PRO A 193 4.31 -58.67 85.41
N LEU A 194 5.61 -58.97 85.46
CA LEU A 194 6.14 -60.12 86.21
C LEU A 194 5.56 -60.15 87.63
N PRO A 195 5.11 -61.31 88.14
CA PRO A 195 4.60 -61.41 89.50
C PRO A 195 5.75 -61.19 90.47
N VAL A 196 5.63 -60.16 91.29
CA VAL A 196 6.46 -59.99 92.50
C VAL A 196 6.09 -61.15 93.43
N PRO A 197 7.03 -62.00 93.89
CA PRO A 197 6.68 -63.09 94.77
C PRO A 197 6.36 -62.54 96.16
N GLU A 198 5.12 -62.72 96.60
CA GLU A 198 4.76 -62.64 98.01
C GLU A 198 5.38 -63.83 98.75
N ASN A 199 6.09 -63.56 99.84
CA ASN A 199 6.19 -64.53 100.93
C ASN A 199 6.00 -63.82 102.28
N SER A 200 4.85 -64.18 102.87
CA SER A 200 4.36 -63.96 104.23
C SER A 200 5.41 -64.11 105.34
N THR A 201 5.41 -63.23 106.35
CA THR A 201 5.09 -63.64 107.75
C THR A 201 4.98 -62.47 108.75
N ALA A 202 3.86 -62.50 109.49
CA ALA A 202 3.72 -62.41 110.95
C ALA A 202 3.70 -61.06 111.73
N MET A 203 2.68 -61.05 112.60
CA MET A 203 2.62 -60.54 113.99
C MET A 203 2.16 -59.10 114.27
N THR A 204 0.87 -59.03 114.65
CA THR A 204 0.29 -58.54 115.92
C THR A 204 1.06 -57.48 116.74
N ILE A 205 0.32 -56.43 117.14
CA ILE A 205 0.27 -55.65 118.41
C ILE A 205 -0.42 -54.32 118.00
N SER A 206 -1.55 -53.84 118.51
CA SER A 206 -2.27 -53.96 119.80
C SER A 206 -3.78 -53.93 119.58
#